data_AF-A0A7W0EZ10-F1
#
_entry.id   AF-A0A7W0EZ10-F1
#
_cell.length_a   1.000
_cell.length_b   1.000
_cell.length_c   1.000
_cell.angle_alpha   90.00
_cell.angle_beta   90.00
_cell.angle_gamma   90.00
#
_symmetry.space_group_name_H-M   'P 1'
#
loop_
_entity.id
_entity.type
_entity.pdbx_description
1 polymer ?
#
loop_
_entity_poly.entity_id
_entity_poly.type
_entity_poly.pdbx_seq_one_letter_code
_entity_poly.pdbx_strand_id
1 'polypeptide(L)' 'MNPNSNYISDNQVKQIGFEILKKELGVNGFIRFIQQFETGQGNYTLERDEWQKDYDIEKIAEGITKMKTAK' A
#
# COMPACT_ATOMS: atom_id res chain seq x y z
N MET A 1 -25.26 10.26 33.10
CA MET A 1 -24.48 9.49 32.10
C MET A 1 -24.64 8.01 32.41
N ASN A 2 -25.04 7.21 31.42
CA ASN A 2 -25.35 5.78 31.59
C ASN A 2 -24.07 4.94 31.38
N PRO A 3 -23.64 4.10 32.34
CA PRO A 3 -22.36 3.39 32.29
C PRO A 3 -22.30 2.19 31.31
N ASN A 4 -23.36 1.93 30.53
CA ASN A 4 -23.42 0.80 29.57
C ASN A 4 -23.39 1.21 28.09
N SER A 5 -22.91 2.41 27.75
CA SER A 5 -22.65 2.74 26.35
C SER A 5 -21.32 2.11 25.94
N ASN A 6 -21.37 0.98 25.23
CA ASN A 6 -20.21 0.38 24.56
C ASN A 6 -19.84 1.24 23.35
N TYR A 7 -19.42 2.48 23.62
CA TYR A 7 -19.10 3.46 22.61
C TYR A 7 -17.78 3.07 21.96
N ILE A 8 -17.87 2.62 20.71
CA ILE A 8 -16.72 2.47 19.83
C ILE A 8 -16.39 3.84 19.26
N SER A 9 -15.14 4.27 19.42
CA SER A 9 -14.66 5.49 18.77
C SER A 9 -14.60 5.31 17.25
N ASP A 10 -14.65 6.42 16.50
CA ASP A 10 -14.53 6.39 15.04
C ASP A 10 -13.25 5.70 14.57
N ASN A 11 -12.15 5.86 15.33
CA ASN A 11 -10.90 5.15 15.06
C ASN A 11 -11.03 3.63 15.22
N GLN A 12 -11.76 3.16 16.23
CA GLN A 12 -12.03 1.73 16.43
C GLN A 12 -12.95 1.18 15.34
N VAL A 13 -13.99 1.93 14.94
CA VAL A 13 -14.85 1.59 13.80
C VAL A 13 -14.01 1.46 12.53
N LYS A 14 -13.11 2.42 12.26
CA LYS A 14 -12.22 2.42 11.10
C LYS A 14 -11.29 1.20 11.10
N GLN A 15 -10.67 0.89 12.23
CA GLN A 15 -9.79 -0.28 12.37
C GLN A 15 -10.55 -1.59 12.13
N ILE A 16 -11.73 -1.76 12.72
CA ILE A 16 -12.57 -2.95 12.51
C ILE A 16 -12.93 -3.10 11.03
N GLY A 17 -13.34 -2.01 10.37
CA GLY A 17 -13.63 -2.00 8.94
C GLY A 17 -12.44 -2.41 8.08
N PHE A 18 -11.24 -1.90 8.40
CA PHE A 18 -10.02 -2.24 7.67
C PHE A 18 -9.66 -3.72 7.78
N GLU A 19 -9.77 -4.32 8.97
CA GLU A 19 -9.47 -5.74 9.16
C GLU A 19 -10.44 -6.64 8.38
N ILE A 20 -11.74 -6.30 8.38
CA ILE A 20 -12.75 -7.03 7.60
C ILE A 20 -12.45 -6.91 6.09
N LEU A 21 -12.23 -5.69 5.59
CA LEU A 21 -11.98 -5.47 4.17
C LEU A 21 -10.68 -6.14 3.70
N LYS A 22 -9.62 -6.10 4.51
CA LYS A 22 -8.35 -6.79 4.22
C LYS A 22 -8.54 -8.30 4.12
N LYS A 23 -9.32 -8.89 5.03
CA LYS A 23 -9.63 -10.32 5.03
C LYS A 23 -10.40 -10.73 3.77
N GLU A 24 -11.42 -9.99 3.38
CA GLU A 24 -12.32 -10.36 2.28
C GLU A 24 -11.74 -10.03 0.89
N LEU A 25 -11.00 -8.93 0.75
CA LEU A 25 -10.44 -8.48 -0.54
C LEU A 25 -9.02 -8.98 -0.80
N GLY A 26 -8.35 -9.50 0.23
CA GLY A 26 -6.91 -9.73 0.23
C GLY A 26 -6.11 -8.41 0.18
N VAL A 27 -4.79 -8.51 0.34
CA VAL A 27 -3.89 -7.34 0.45
C VAL A 27 -3.99 -6.41 -0.76
N ASN A 28 -3.99 -6.96 -1.97
CA ASN A 28 -4.04 -6.16 -3.20
C ASN A 28 -5.38 -5.43 -3.37
N GLY A 29 -6.50 -6.11 -3.10
CA GLY A 29 -7.82 -5.52 -3.20
C GLY A 29 -8.05 -4.43 -2.15
N PHE A 30 -7.55 -4.66 -0.93
CA PHE A 30 -7.61 -3.69 0.16
C PHE A 30 -6.82 -2.41 -0.13
N ILE A 31 -5.58 -2.51 -0.63
CA ILE A 31 -4.78 -1.33 -1.01
C ILE A 31 -5.51 -0.49 -2.06
N ARG A 32 -6.07 -1.13 -3.09
CA ARG A 32 -6.85 -0.44 -4.14
C ARG A 32 -8.10 0.23 -3.58
N PHE A 33 -8.82 -0.45 -2.68
CA PHE A 33 -9.98 0.14 -1.99
C PHE A 33 -9.58 1.42 -1.27
N ILE A 34 -8.52 1.39 -0.45
CA ILE A 34 -8.03 2.57 0.25
C ILE A 34 -7.69 3.70 -0.73
N GLN A 35 -6.98 3.41 -1.82
CA GLN A 35 -6.62 4.39 -2.86
C GLN A 35 -7.82 5.04 -3.56
N GLN A 36 -8.98 4.37 -3.62
CA GLN A 36 -10.19 4.93 -4.24
C GLN A 36 -10.92 5.93 -3.35
N PHE A 37 -10.82 5.77 -2.03
CA PHE A 37 -11.62 6.54 -1.06
C PHE A 37 -10.78 7.50 -0.20
N GLU A 38 -9.49 7.26 -0.06
CA GLU A 38 -8.57 8.18 0.58
C GLU A 38 -7.88 9.01 -0.50
N THR A 39 -7.93 10.34 -0.36
CA THR A 39 -7.11 11.22 -1.19
C THR A 39 -5.66 11.01 -0.78
N GLY A 40 -4.94 10.15 -1.50
CA GLY A 40 -3.51 9.96 -1.30
C GLY A 40 -2.81 11.32 -1.21
N GLN A 41 -2.03 11.51 -0.15
CA GLN A 41 -1.20 12.70 0.01
C GLN A 41 0.22 12.34 -0.42
N GLY A 42 0.92 13.27 -1.05
CA GLY A 42 2.27 13.06 -1.57
C GLY A 42 2.35 13.29 -3.08
N ASN A 43 3.55 13.55 -3.56
CA ASN A 43 3.82 13.70 -4.98
C ASN A 43 4.64 12.50 -5.42
N TYR A 44 3.95 11.41 -5.75
CA TYR A 44 4.59 10.16 -6.17
C TYR A 44 5.57 10.37 -7.33
N THR A 45 5.32 11.34 -8.23
CA THR A 45 6.24 11.67 -9.32
C THR A 45 7.59 12.17 -8.77
N LEU A 46 7.57 13.09 -7.80
CA LEU A 46 8.81 13.60 -7.17
C LEU A 46 9.50 12.53 -6.32
N GLU A 47 8.72 11.78 -5.53
CA GLU A 47 9.26 10.72 -4.67
C GLU A 47 9.87 9.58 -5.50
N ARG A 48 9.23 9.22 -6.61
CA ARG A 48 9.73 8.21 -7.54
C ARG A 48 11.02 8.66 -8.22
N ASP A 49 11.12 9.92 -8.64
CA ASP A 49 12.35 10.46 -9.21
C ASP A 49 13.50 10.40 -8.21
N GLU A 50 13.27 10.71 -6.93
CA GLU A 50 14.29 10.59 -5.89
C GLU A 50 14.74 9.14 -5.64
N TRP A 51 13.82 8.17 -5.64
CA TRP A 51 14.18 6.77 -5.43
C TRP A 51 14.80 6.12 -6.66
N GLN A 52 14.43 6.58 -7.87
CA GLN A 52 14.91 6.03 -9.13
C GLN A 52 16.22 6.61 -9.63
N LYS A 53 16.69 7.75 -9.07
CA LYS A 53 17.94 8.41 -9.48
C LYS A 53 19.17 7.48 -9.51
N ASP A 54 19.17 6.44 -8.68
CA ASP A 54 20.28 5.50 -8.54
C ASP A 54 20.13 4.24 -9.42
N TYR A 55 18.99 4.10 -10.12
CA TYR A 55 18.73 2.97 -11.01
C TYR A 55 19.12 3.29 -12.45
N ASP A 56 19.89 2.38 -13.03
CA ASP A 56 20.31 2.44 -14.43
C ASP A 56 19.67 1.29 -15.21
N ILE A 57 19.02 1.61 -16.32
CA ILE A 57 18.34 0.66 -17.20
C ILE A 57 19.32 -0.39 -17.72
N GLU A 58 20.57 -0.01 -17.99
CA GLU A 58 21.61 -0.93 -18.48
C GLU A 58 21.93 -1.99 -17.42
N LYS A 59 22.15 -1.57 -16.17
CA LYS A 59 22.37 -2.49 -15.03
C LYS A 59 21.19 -3.42 -14.79
N ILE A 60 19.96 -2.93 -14.94
CA ILE A 60 18.75 -3.75 -14.80
C ILE A 60 18.72 -4.82 -15.90
N ALA A 61 18.98 -4.44 -17.16
CA ALA A 61 19.00 -5.36 -18.29
C ALA A 61 20.09 -6.43 -18.14
N GLU A 62 21.28 -6.06 -17.64
CA GLU A 62 22.35 -7.01 -17.32
C GLU A 62 21.91 -8.01 -16.25
N GLY A 63 21.26 -7.55 -15.17
CA GLY A 63 20.77 -8.41 -14.10
C GLY A 63 19.76 -9.45 -14.60
N ILE A 64 18.81 -9.03 -15.44
CA ILE A 64 17.83 -9.93 -16.07
C ILE A 64 18.53 -10.97 -16.94
N THR A 65 19.56 -10.56 -17.70
CA THR A 65 20.30 -11.47 -18.58
C THR A 65 21.07 -12.52 -17.76
N LYS A 66 21.76 -12.10 -16.69
CA LYS A 66 22.46 -13.02 -15.76
C LYS A 66 21.51 -14.03 -15.12
N MET A 67 20.30 -13.61 -14.73
CA MET A 67 19.30 -14.54 -14.19
C MET A 67 18.82 -15.59 -15.19
N LYS A 68 18.76 -15.24 -16.48
CA LYS A 68 18.36 -16.16 -17.55
C LYS A 68 19.46 -17.16 -17.92
N THR A 69 20.73 -16.76 -17.82
CA THR A 69 21.89 -17.61 -18.17
C THR A 69 22.42 -18.43 -16.99
N ALA A 70 22.10 -18.07 -15.75
CA ALA A 70 22.41 -18.85 -14.56
C ALA A 70 21.48 -20.06 -14.34
N LYS A 71 20.67 -20.40 -15.34
CA LYS A 71 19.70 -21.50 -15.36
C LYS A 71 20.01 -22.42 -16.51
#